data_AF-A0A3B3DH33-F1
#
_entry.id   AF-A0A3B3DH33-F1
#
_cell.length_a   1.000
_cell.length_b   1.000
_cell.length_c   1.000
_cell.angle_alpha   90.00
_cell.angle_beta   90.00
_cell.angle_gamma   90.00
#
_symmetry.space_group_name_H-M   'P 1'
#
loop_
_entity.id
_entity.type
_entity.pdbx_description
1 polymer ?
#
loop_
_entity_poly.entity_id
_entity_poly.type
_entity_poly.pdbx_seq_one_letter_code
_entity_poly.pdbx_strand_id
1 'polypeptide(L)'
;MVSIHLKTSMITTKQICPFLFDPSVVSKSYNFCCWEFLALFVIFLQCTVKGSPELHIHWFWNDMELSDGEKYKISFKNGSATLEILNLEITQSGSYTCEVSNNAGSESCSTLVSVKGLSRLAFPPCLRKDLQTVEAVKGAAAQLECEVTGTAPFEISWFKNKKAITSDEKFKIISQETLSRLEIRTFESADVGDYQCVIANDVGKITTKALAKLKGWYAKSQFK
;
A
#
# COMPACT_ATOMS: atom_id res chain seq x y z
N MET A 1 -30.41 36.05 -15.62
CA MET A 1 -30.45 34.70 -15.02
C MET A 1 -29.00 34.25 -14.94
N VAL A 2 -28.35 34.45 -13.80
CA VAL A 2 -26.98 33.98 -13.58
C VAL A 2 -27.07 32.47 -13.45
N SER A 3 -26.31 31.73 -14.25
CA SER A 3 -26.26 30.28 -14.19
C SER A 3 -24.85 29.92 -13.74
N ILE A 4 -24.72 29.46 -12.49
CA ILE A 4 -23.44 29.08 -11.92
C ILE A 4 -23.19 27.62 -12.30
N HIS A 5 -22.37 27.43 -13.34
CA HIS A 5 -21.95 26.09 -13.77
C HIS A 5 -20.82 25.56 -12.89
N LEU A 6 -21.19 24.74 -11.91
CA LEU A 6 -20.28 24.13 -10.96
C LEU A 6 -19.85 22.76 -11.48
N LYS A 7 -18.55 22.58 -11.74
CA LYS A 7 -17.97 21.31 -12.19
C LYS A 7 -17.07 20.76 -11.09
N THR A 8 -17.56 19.80 -10.33
CA THR A 8 -16.81 19.18 -9.24
C THR A 8 -15.81 18.18 -9.81
N SER A 9 -14.53 18.39 -9.54
CA SER A 9 -13.47 17.41 -9.81
C SER A 9 -12.94 16.91 -8.48
N MET A 10 -13.20 15.64 -8.14
CA MET A 10 -12.48 15.00 -7.04
C MET A 10 -11.11 14.60 -7.54
N ILE A 11 -10.09 15.37 -7.16
CA ILE A 11 -8.70 14.94 -7.30
C ILE A 11 -8.36 14.26 -5.97
N THR A 12 -8.54 12.94 -5.92
CA THR A 12 -7.80 12.17 -4.93
C THR A 12 -6.33 12.30 -5.31
N THR A 13 -5.50 12.83 -4.42
CA THR A 13 -4.06 12.73 -4.62
C THR A 13 -3.74 11.25 -4.78
N LYS A 14 -3.37 10.84 -6.00
CA LYS A 14 -2.79 9.52 -6.26
C LYS A 14 -1.59 9.42 -5.34
N GLN A 15 -1.74 8.66 -4.25
CA GLN A 15 -0.69 8.01 -3.48
C GLN A 15 0.71 8.50 -3.81
N ILE A 16 1.08 9.66 -3.27
CA ILE A 16 2.46 10.14 -3.30
C ILE A 16 3.03 9.71 -1.96
N CYS A 17 3.88 8.69 -1.95
CA CYS A 17 4.79 8.47 -0.84
C CYS A 17 5.86 9.57 -0.89
N PRO A 18 5.88 10.54 0.05
CA PRO A 18 7.04 11.39 0.19
C PRO A 18 8.09 10.55 0.92
N PHE A 19 9.21 10.29 0.25
CA PHE A 19 10.40 9.72 0.85
C PHE A 19 10.79 10.49 2.13
N LEU A 20 10.62 9.87 3.29
CA LEU A 20 11.40 10.21 4.48
C LEU A 20 12.65 9.31 4.46
N PHE A 21 13.65 9.73 3.69
CA PHE A 21 15.01 9.21 3.86
C PHE A 21 15.61 9.89 5.08
N ASP A 22 15.87 9.12 6.13
CA ASP A 22 16.98 9.44 7.04
C ASP A 22 18.28 9.11 6.26
N PRO A 23 19.13 10.10 5.93
CA PRO A 23 20.35 9.87 5.16
C PRO A 23 21.40 9.04 5.90
N SER A 24 21.17 8.66 7.17
CA SER A 24 22.09 7.84 7.96
C SER A 24 21.88 6.32 7.85
N VAL A 25 20.79 5.85 7.22
CA VAL A 25 20.47 4.40 7.08
C VAL A 25 20.74 3.90 5.65
N VAL A 26 22.02 3.83 5.25
CA VAL A 26 22.41 3.39 3.88
C VAL A 26 23.11 2.02 3.84
N SER A 27 23.07 1.22 4.91
CA SER A 27 23.83 -0.06 4.94
C SER A 27 23.02 -1.35 4.94
N LYS A 28 21.69 -1.31 4.77
CA LYS A 28 20.87 -2.52 4.63
C LYS A 28 19.74 -2.26 3.62
N SER A 29 19.72 -3.05 2.56
CA SER A 29 18.71 -3.04 1.50
C SER A 29 17.36 -3.51 2.06
N TYR A 30 16.62 -2.63 2.73
CA TYR A 30 15.22 -2.90 3.07
C TYR A 30 14.38 -2.57 1.83
N ASN A 31 13.64 -3.54 1.30
CA ASN A 31 12.61 -3.26 0.30
C ASN A 31 11.52 -2.44 1.00
N PHE A 32 11.53 -1.13 0.80
CA PHE A 32 10.56 -0.25 1.43
C PHE A 32 9.17 -0.48 0.82
N CYS A 33 8.34 -1.17 1.58
CA CYS A 33 6.93 -1.34 1.32
C CYS A 33 6.21 0.00 1.62
N CYS A 34 6.15 0.89 0.63
CA CYS A 34 5.65 2.28 0.66
C CYS A 34 4.26 2.52 1.29
N TRP A 35 3.55 1.47 1.64
CA TRP A 35 2.16 1.46 2.06
C TRP A 35 2.01 1.32 3.58
N GLU A 36 3.11 1.17 4.31
CA GLU A 36 3.14 1.27 5.79
C GLU A 36 2.94 2.71 6.30
N PHE A 37 3.05 3.72 5.43
CA PHE A 37 2.71 5.09 5.79
C PHE A 37 1.29 5.38 5.36
N LEU A 38 0.39 5.43 6.36
CA LEU A 38 -0.94 6.00 6.22
C LEU A 38 -0.79 7.35 5.51
N ALA A 39 -1.10 7.38 4.21
CA ALA A 39 -1.15 8.61 3.46
C ALA A 39 -2.10 9.54 4.21
N LEU A 40 -1.62 10.73 4.59
CA LEU A 40 -2.51 11.82 4.99
C LEU A 40 -3.41 12.07 3.77
N PHE A 41 -4.63 11.52 3.79
CA PHE A 41 -5.55 11.65 2.68
C PHE A 41 -6.05 13.09 2.66
N VAL A 42 -5.49 13.87 1.76
CA VAL A 42 -5.97 15.22 1.45
C VAL A 42 -6.96 15.11 0.30
N ILE A 43 -8.17 15.62 0.50
CA ILE A 43 -9.17 15.74 -0.56
C ILE A 43 -9.28 17.20 -0.97
N PHE A 44 -9.23 17.43 -2.28
CA PHE A 44 -9.49 18.73 -2.88
C PHE A 44 -10.84 18.71 -3.59
N LEU A 45 -11.76 19.55 -3.12
CA LEU A 45 -13.00 19.89 -3.81
C LEU A 45 -12.83 21.27 -4.44
N GLN A 46 -13.27 21.39 -5.69
CA GLN A 46 -13.22 22.65 -6.42
C GLN A 46 -14.50 22.84 -7.22
N CYS A 47 -14.96 24.08 -7.29
CA CYS A 47 -16.01 24.48 -8.20
C CYS A 47 -15.69 25.85 -8.84
N THR A 48 -16.17 26.05 -10.06
CA THR A 48 -15.99 27.30 -10.81
C THR A 48 -17.22 28.18 -10.65
N VAL A 49 -17.00 29.40 -10.19
CA VAL A 49 -18.02 30.38 -9.87
C VAL A 49 -17.98 31.49 -10.91
N LYS A 50 -19.15 31.84 -11.45
CA LYS A 50 -19.35 33.00 -12.33
C LYS A 50 -20.44 33.87 -11.75
N GLY A 51 -20.16 35.14 -11.52
CA GLY A 51 -21.12 36.09 -10.97
C GLY A 51 -20.51 37.47 -10.79
N SER A 52 -21.36 38.47 -10.55
CA SER A 52 -20.93 39.82 -10.23
C SER A 52 -20.37 39.88 -8.79
N PRO A 53 -19.24 40.56 -8.56
CA PRO A 53 -18.76 40.86 -7.21
C PRO A 53 -19.75 41.71 -6.41
N GLU A 54 -19.70 41.74 -5.07
CA GLU A 54 -18.85 40.90 -4.20
C GLU A 54 -19.50 39.53 -3.97
N LEU A 55 -18.70 38.46 -4.11
CA LEU A 55 -19.17 37.07 -3.96
C LEU A 55 -18.74 36.53 -2.60
N HIS A 56 -19.69 35.97 -1.86
CA HIS A 56 -19.45 35.28 -0.61
C HIS A 56 -19.53 33.77 -0.84
N ILE A 57 -18.55 33.02 -0.33
CA ILE A 57 -18.41 31.57 -0.54
C ILE A 57 -18.47 30.86 0.81
N HIS A 58 -19.38 29.91 0.94
CA HIS A 58 -19.54 29.08 2.13
C HIS A 58 -19.49 27.60 1.73
N TRP A 59 -18.86 26.79 2.58
CA TRP A 59 -18.82 25.33 2.41
C TRP A 59 -19.56 24.65 3.53
N PHE A 60 -20.26 23.56 3.22
CA PHE A 60 -21.03 22.79 4.17
C PHE A 60 -20.70 21.30 4.05
N TRP A 61 -20.68 20.59 5.17
CA TRP A 61 -20.69 19.12 5.23
C TRP A 61 -21.96 18.67 5.95
N ASN A 62 -22.83 17.92 5.25
CA ASN A 62 -24.15 17.52 5.75
C ASN A 62 -24.90 18.70 6.41
N ASP A 63 -24.97 19.82 5.68
CA ASP A 63 -25.63 21.07 6.08
C ASP A 63 -24.98 21.82 7.27
N MET A 64 -23.85 21.33 7.79
CA MET A 64 -23.05 22.04 8.78
C MET A 64 -21.99 22.90 8.11
N GLU A 65 -22.00 24.20 8.39
CA GLU A 65 -21.03 25.14 7.83
C GLU A 65 -19.60 24.81 8.29
N LEU A 66 -18.68 24.80 7.34
CA LEU A 66 -17.26 24.56 7.55
C LEU A 66 -16.52 25.89 7.65
N SER A 67 -15.62 25.98 8.62
CA SER A 67 -14.74 27.14 8.78
C SER A 67 -13.32 26.82 8.35
N ASP A 68 -12.64 27.80 7.76
CA ASP A 68 -11.21 27.72 7.47
C ASP A 68 -10.41 27.51 8.78
N GLY A 69 -9.43 26.61 8.77
CA GLY A 69 -8.70 26.22 9.98
C GLY A 69 -7.65 25.14 9.73
N GLU A 70 -7.31 24.37 10.77
CA GLU A 70 -6.31 23.29 10.68
C GLU A 70 -6.79 22.10 9.85
N LYS A 71 -8.10 21.82 9.86
CA LYS A 71 -8.70 20.67 9.18
C LYS A 71 -9.16 20.99 7.76
N TYR A 72 -9.65 22.20 7.54
CA TYR A 72 -10.21 22.65 6.27
C TYR A 72 -9.46 23.89 5.79
N LYS A 73 -8.97 23.89 4.55
CA LYS A 73 -8.47 25.12 3.90
C LYS A 73 -9.46 25.57 2.84
N ILE A 74 -10.04 26.73 3.04
CA ILE A 74 -11.04 27.32 2.15
C ILE A 74 -10.40 28.48 1.40
N SER A 75 -10.54 28.51 0.07
CA SER A 75 -10.01 29.61 -0.73
C SER A 75 -10.90 29.95 -1.91
N PHE A 76 -10.91 31.23 -2.29
CA PHE A 76 -11.58 31.69 -3.50
C PHE A 76 -10.66 32.62 -4.29
N LYS A 77 -10.23 32.17 -5.47
CA LYS A 77 -9.32 32.94 -6.34
C LYS A 77 -9.69 32.75 -7.81
N ASN A 78 -9.72 33.86 -8.56
CA ASN A 78 -9.96 33.86 -10.02
C ASN A 78 -11.24 33.09 -10.43
N GLY A 79 -12.32 33.21 -9.65
CA GLY A 79 -13.57 32.48 -9.92
C GLY A 79 -13.51 30.98 -9.60
N SER A 80 -12.54 30.53 -8.83
CA SER A 80 -12.41 29.14 -8.37
C SER A 80 -12.53 29.08 -6.85
N ALA A 81 -13.57 28.42 -6.35
CA ALA A 81 -13.76 28.13 -4.93
C ALA A 81 -13.22 26.73 -4.62
N THR A 82 -12.37 26.62 -3.60
CA THR A 82 -11.69 25.38 -3.23
C THR A 82 -11.89 25.07 -1.75
N LEU A 83 -12.10 23.80 -1.45
CA LEU A 83 -12.04 23.22 -0.11
C LEU A 83 -11.01 22.10 -0.11
N GLU A 84 -9.94 22.28 0.66
CA GLU A 84 -8.97 21.24 0.99
C GLU A 84 -9.34 20.65 2.36
N ILE A 85 -9.47 19.33 2.42
CA ILE A 85 -9.80 18.61 3.65
C ILE A 85 -8.60 17.75 4.05
N LEU A 86 -8.04 18.03 5.22
CA LEU A 86 -6.87 17.35 5.76
C LEU A 86 -7.32 16.20 6.68
N ASN A 87 -6.67 15.04 6.54
CA ASN A 87 -6.89 13.85 7.38
C ASN A 87 -8.36 13.42 7.44
N LEU A 88 -8.95 13.18 6.27
CA LEU A 88 -10.36 12.84 6.18
C LEU A 88 -10.67 11.46 6.80
N GLU A 89 -11.63 11.41 7.72
CA GLU A 89 -12.06 10.19 8.40
C GLU A 89 -13.27 9.52 7.70
N ILE A 90 -13.49 8.23 7.97
CA ILE A 90 -14.63 7.46 7.43
C ILE A 90 -15.97 8.12 7.79
N THR A 91 -16.06 8.61 9.03
CA THR A 91 -17.21 9.31 9.61
C THR A 91 -17.56 10.60 8.87
N GLN A 92 -16.64 11.12 8.07
CA GLN A 92 -16.80 12.36 7.31
C GLN A 92 -17.22 12.13 5.85
N SER A 93 -17.62 10.90 5.53
CA SER A 93 -18.43 10.63 4.34
C SER A 93 -19.73 11.44 4.41
N GLY A 94 -20.17 12.01 3.31
CA GLY A 94 -21.37 12.83 3.28
C GLY A 94 -21.45 13.76 2.09
N SER A 95 -22.48 14.60 2.10
CA SER A 95 -22.67 15.62 1.09
C SER A 95 -21.83 16.84 1.44
N TYR A 96 -20.98 17.26 0.51
CA TYR A 96 -20.23 18.52 0.60
C TYR A 96 -20.84 19.52 -0.36
N THR A 97 -21.26 20.66 0.15
CA THR A 97 -21.96 21.71 -0.61
C THR A 97 -21.12 22.99 -0.62
N CYS A 98 -20.90 23.56 -1.80
CA CYS A 98 -20.43 24.93 -1.94
C CYS A 98 -21.65 25.81 -2.22
N GLU A 99 -21.86 26.83 -1.40
CA GLU A 99 -22.85 27.87 -1.61
C GLU A 99 -22.15 29.19 -1.94
N VAL A 100 -22.71 29.91 -2.90
CA VAL A 100 -22.24 31.22 -3.35
C VAL A 100 -23.38 32.21 -3.27
N SER A 101 -23.15 33.38 -2.71
CA SER A 101 -24.16 34.44 -2.62
C SER A 101 -23.60 35.83 -2.95
N ASN A 102 -24.49 36.70 -3.45
CA ASN A 102 -24.29 38.13 -3.58
C ASN A 102 -25.64 38.86 -3.42
N ASN A 103 -25.66 40.18 -3.68
CA ASN A 103 -26.88 40.99 -3.59
C ASN A 103 -28.01 40.60 -4.56
N ALA A 104 -27.71 39.81 -5.60
CA ALA A 104 -28.67 39.37 -6.60
C ALA A 104 -29.29 38.01 -6.26
N GLY A 105 -28.68 37.23 -5.35
CA GLY A 105 -29.19 35.93 -4.92
C GLY A 105 -28.09 34.96 -4.49
N SER A 106 -28.45 33.69 -4.38
CA SER A 106 -27.54 32.59 -4.05
C SER A 106 -27.73 31.39 -4.97
N GLU A 107 -26.68 30.59 -5.11
CA GLU A 107 -26.70 29.29 -5.81
C GLU A 107 -25.72 28.33 -5.13
N SER A 108 -25.95 27.03 -5.29
CA SER A 108 -25.11 26.02 -4.66
C SER A 108 -24.87 24.79 -5.55
N CYS A 109 -23.78 24.07 -5.29
CA CYS A 109 -23.57 22.72 -5.79
C CYS A 109 -23.17 21.77 -4.67
N SER A 110 -23.58 20.52 -4.81
CA SER A 110 -23.24 19.47 -3.87
C SER A 110 -22.53 18.30 -4.56
N THR A 111 -21.68 17.61 -3.82
CA THR A 111 -21.11 16.34 -4.24
C THR A 111 -21.09 15.36 -3.07
N LEU A 112 -21.28 14.08 -3.36
CA LEU A 112 -21.20 13.03 -2.35
C LEU A 112 -19.77 12.51 -2.24
N VAL A 113 -19.13 12.72 -1.09
CA VAL A 113 -17.82 12.15 -0.76
C VAL A 113 -18.05 10.88 0.05
N SER A 114 -17.52 9.75 -0.42
CA SER A 114 -17.57 8.47 0.29
C SER A 114 -16.15 8.02 0.62
N VAL A 115 -15.83 8.02 1.91
CA VAL A 115 -14.57 7.53 2.44
C VAL A 115 -14.75 6.06 2.78
N LYS A 116 -14.12 5.19 1.99
CA LYS A 116 -14.08 3.77 2.32
C LYS A 116 -13.02 3.56 3.38
N GLY A 117 -13.38 2.90 4.48
CA GLY A 117 -12.43 2.59 5.54
C GLY A 117 -11.24 1.77 5.08
N LEU A 118 -10.10 1.94 5.77
CA LEU A 118 -8.88 1.18 5.56
C LEU A 118 -9.10 -0.34 5.61
N SER A 119 -10.13 -0.82 6.32
CA SER A 119 -10.54 -2.23 6.31
C SER A 119 -10.97 -2.75 4.92
N ARG A 120 -11.27 -1.88 3.95
CA ARG A 120 -11.50 -2.26 2.54
C ARG A 120 -10.29 -1.99 1.64
N LEU A 121 -9.26 -1.32 2.13
CA LEU A 121 -8.01 -1.14 1.40
C LEU A 121 -7.21 -2.42 1.58
N ALA A 122 -7.32 -3.29 0.58
CA ALA A 122 -6.42 -4.42 0.44
C ALA A 122 -5.15 -3.96 -0.29
N PHE A 123 -4.01 -4.41 0.19
CA PHE A 123 -2.71 -4.04 -0.34
C PHE A 123 -1.98 -5.29 -0.85
N PRO A 124 -1.25 -5.20 -1.98
CA PRO A 124 -0.56 -6.35 -2.56
C PRO A 124 0.58 -6.80 -1.64
N PRO A 125 0.98 -8.08 -1.66
CA PRO A 125 2.04 -8.57 -0.78
C PRO A 125 3.39 -7.89 -1.10
N CYS A 126 4.16 -7.57 -0.07
CA CYS A 126 5.47 -6.91 -0.22
C CYS A 126 6.53 -7.54 0.69
N LEU A 127 7.73 -7.76 0.17
CA LEU A 127 8.76 -8.52 0.88
C LEU A 127 9.44 -7.65 1.94
N ARG A 128 9.21 -7.98 3.21
CA ARG A 128 9.97 -7.43 4.34
C ARG A 128 11.35 -8.09 4.46
N LYS A 129 11.41 -9.39 4.15
CA LYS A 129 12.64 -10.18 4.13
C LYS A 129 12.64 -11.12 2.93
N ASP A 130 13.60 -10.91 2.04
CA ASP A 130 13.83 -11.79 0.89
C ASP A 130 14.43 -13.11 1.33
N LEU A 131 14.19 -14.15 0.53
CA LEU A 131 14.92 -15.41 0.66
C LEU A 131 16.41 -15.15 0.51
N GLN A 132 17.21 -15.79 1.36
CA GLN A 132 18.66 -15.71 1.30
C GLN A 132 19.25 -17.04 0.85
N THR A 133 20.41 -17.00 0.20
CA THR A 133 21.15 -18.21 -0.19
C THR A 133 21.50 -19.03 1.05
N VAL A 134 21.26 -20.33 0.98
CA VAL A 134 21.51 -21.27 2.09
C VAL A 134 22.66 -22.20 1.75
N GLU A 135 23.62 -22.32 2.68
CA GLU A 135 24.67 -23.34 2.65
C GLU A 135 24.35 -24.45 3.65
N ALA A 136 23.89 -25.59 3.16
CA ALA A 136 23.47 -26.72 3.97
C ALA A 136 24.57 -27.78 4.08
N VAL A 137 24.62 -28.46 5.22
CA VAL A 137 25.48 -29.63 5.42
C VAL A 137 24.73 -30.87 4.93
N LYS A 138 25.40 -31.73 4.16
CA LYS A 138 24.79 -32.98 3.66
C LYS A 138 24.30 -33.82 4.84
N GLY A 139 23.06 -34.31 4.76
CA GLY A 139 22.42 -35.11 5.80
C GLY A 139 21.80 -34.30 6.95
N ALA A 140 22.02 -32.99 7.02
CA ALA A 140 21.42 -32.12 8.03
C ALA A 140 20.15 -31.43 7.51
N ALA A 141 19.32 -30.91 8.41
CA ALA A 141 18.17 -30.10 8.02
C ALA A 141 18.60 -28.73 7.47
N ALA A 142 17.80 -28.17 6.56
CA ALA A 142 17.98 -26.82 6.02
C ALA A 142 16.65 -26.07 6.03
N GLN A 143 16.71 -24.74 6.08
CA GLN A 143 15.52 -23.89 6.13
C GLN A 143 15.67 -22.69 5.21
N LEU A 144 14.63 -22.40 4.43
CA LEU A 144 14.50 -21.16 3.68
C LEU A 144 13.31 -20.38 4.20
N GLU A 145 13.43 -19.07 4.32
CA GLU A 145 12.42 -18.23 4.95
C GLU A 145 12.36 -16.84 4.31
N CYS A 146 11.12 -16.36 4.13
CA CYS A 146 10.82 -14.99 3.73
C CYS A 146 9.69 -14.42 4.59
N GLU A 147 9.70 -13.10 4.73
CA GLU A 147 8.66 -12.36 5.46
C GLU A 147 8.00 -11.37 4.51
N VAL A 148 6.68 -11.26 4.64
CA VAL A 148 5.82 -10.45 3.77
C VAL A 148 4.95 -9.53 4.63
N THR A 149 4.72 -8.33 4.14
CA THR A 149 3.69 -7.43 4.64
C THR A 149 2.49 -7.49 3.72
N GLY A 150 1.30 -7.32 4.30
CA GLY A 150 0.10 -7.12 3.53
C GLY A 150 -1.22 -7.56 4.04
N THR A 151 -2.21 -7.32 3.19
CA THR A 151 -3.58 -7.71 3.50
C THR A 151 -3.70 -9.20 3.24
N ALA A 152 -3.71 -9.96 4.34
CA ALA A 152 -4.07 -11.37 4.35
C ALA A 152 -5.55 -11.56 3.90
N PRO A 153 -5.95 -12.77 3.46
CA PRO A 153 -5.17 -14.01 3.41
C PRO A 153 -4.14 -14.03 2.27
N PHE A 154 -2.99 -14.66 2.52
CA PHE A 154 -1.99 -14.90 1.49
C PHE A 154 -2.05 -16.34 0.98
N GLU A 155 -2.03 -16.48 -0.34
CA GLU A 155 -1.75 -17.74 -1.02
C GLU A 155 -0.24 -17.87 -1.23
N ILE A 156 0.36 -18.93 -0.68
CA ILE A 156 1.80 -19.14 -0.70
C ILE A 156 2.13 -20.42 -1.46
N SER A 157 3.03 -20.32 -2.43
CA SER A 157 3.49 -21.43 -3.27
C SER A 157 5.02 -21.48 -3.33
N TRP A 158 5.56 -22.66 -3.06
CA TRP A 158 7.01 -22.92 -3.12
C TRP A 158 7.39 -23.74 -4.34
N PHE A 159 8.55 -23.44 -4.92
CA PHE A 159 9.09 -24.14 -6.08
C PHE A 159 10.57 -24.43 -5.90
N LYS A 160 11.02 -25.57 -6.40
CA LYS A 160 12.44 -25.92 -6.58
C LYS A 160 12.68 -26.19 -8.05
N ASN A 161 13.61 -25.47 -8.67
CA ASN A 161 13.93 -25.59 -10.09
C ASN A 161 12.66 -25.51 -10.97
N LYS A 162 11.76 -24.56 -10.66
CA LYS A 162 10.45 -24.34 -11.31
C LYS A 162 9.41 -25.45 -11.09
N LYS A 163 9.71 -26.50 -10.34
CA LYS A 163 8.73 -27.54 -9.96
C LYS A 163 8.11 -27.20 -8.62
N ALA A 164 6.77 -27.28 -8.53
CA ALA A 164 6.04 -27.01 -7.31
C ALA A 164 6.45 -27.99 -6.19
N ILE A 165 6.56 -27.46 -4.98
CA ILE A 165 6.83 -28.22 -3.76
C ILE A 165 5.52 -28.31 -2.97
N THR A 166 5.21 -29.51 -2.51
CA THR A 166 4.13 -29.78 -1.55
C THR A 166 4.74 -30.29 -0.25
N SER A 167 4.05 -30.09 0.88
CA SER A 167 4.48 -30.69 2.15
C SER A 167 4.38 -32.22 2.08
N ASP A 168 5.45 -32.91 2.47
CA ASP A 168 5.58 -34.37 2.50
C ASP A 168 6.61 -34.82 3.58
N GLU A 169 7.20 -36.01 3.43
CA GLU A 169 8.25 -36.49 4.32
C GLU A 169 9.57 -35.72 4.20
N LYS A 170 9.84 -35.10 3.05
CA LYS A 170 11.07 -34.38 2.76
C LYS A 170 10.96 -32.89 3.07
N PHE A 171 9.84 -32.30 2.66
CA PHE A 171 9.57 -30.87 2.74
C PHE A 171 8.44 -30.58 3.71
N LYS A 172 8.60 -29.55 4.54
CA LYS A 172 7.53 -29.02 5.38
C LYS A 172 7.39 -27.52 5.16
N ILE A 173 6.24 -27.11 4.65
CA ILE A 173 5.90 -25.70 4.46
C ILE A 173 5.17 -25.21 5.71
N ILE A 174 5.64 -24.11 6.29
CA ILE A 174 5.05 -23.43 7.44
C ILE A 174 4.70 -22.02 7.00
N SER A 175 3.44 -21.63 7.16
CA SER A 175 2.94 -20.30 6.84
C SER A 175 2.18 -19.73 8.03
N GLN A 176 2.59 -18.57 8.53
CA GLN A 176 2.00 -17.89 9.69
C GLN A 176 1.92 -16.40 9.40
N GLU A 177 0.71 -15.87 9.16
CA GLU A 177 0.41 -14.45 8.90
C GLU A 177 1.36 -13.72 7.94
N THR A 178 2.56 -13.35 8.39
CA THR A 178 3.60 -12.62 7.63
C THR A 178 4.82 -13.48 7.28
N LEU A 179 4.95 -14.68 7.84
CA LEU A 179 6.11 -15.56 7.68
C LEU A 179 5.79 -16.74 6.76
N SER A 180 6.66 -17.02 5.80
CA SER A 180 6.69 -18.31 5.12
C SER A 180 8.06 -18.97 5.20
N ARG A 181 8.06 -20.23 5.64
CA ARG A 181 9.25 -21.06 5.82
C ARG A 181 9.08 -22.41 5.11
N LEU A 182 10.13 -22.81 4.40
CA LEU A 182 10.30 -24.16 3.87
C LEU A 182 11.40 -24.87 4.64
N GLU A 183 11.04 -25.94 5.36
CA GLU A 183 11.98 -26.82 6.03
C GLU A 183 12.28 -28.04 5.14
N ILE A 184 13.56 -28.35 4.96
CA ILE A 184 14.07 -29.53 4.27
C ILE A 184 14.66 -30.43 5.37
N ARG A 185 14.04 -31.60 5.63
CA ARG A 185 14.39 -32.41 6.81
C ARG A 185 15.82 -32.96 6.78
N THR A 186 16.26 -33.40 5.61
CA THR A 186 17.59 -33.94 5.36
C THR A 186 18.05 -33.38 4.02
N PHE A 187 19.10 -32.57 3.98
CA PHE A 187 19.56 -31.93 2.76
C PHE A 187 20.57 -32.82 2.03
N GLU A 188 20.27 -33.19 0.79
CA GLU A 188 21.10 -34.07 -0.03
C GLU A 188 21.58 -33.38 -1.31
N SER A 189 22.47 -34.04 -2.06
CA SER A 189 22.97 -33.49 -3.35
C SER A 189 21.84 -33.19 -4.34
N ALA A 190 20.75 -33.96 -4.31
CA ALA A 190 19.57 -33.73 -5.15
C ALA A 190 18.78 -32.47 -4.74
N ASP A 191 19.02 -31.91 -3.54
CA ASP A 191 18.36 -30.72 -3.00
C ASP A 191 19.02 -29.41 -3.35
N VAL A 192 20.22 -29.47 -3.92
CA VAL A 192 20.87 -28.30 -4.50
C VAL A 192 20.01 -27.75 -5.65
N GLY A 193 19.74 -26.45 -5.63
CA GLY A 193 18.96 -25.81 -6.68
C GLY A 193 18.40 -24.46 -6.31
N ASP A 194 17.68 -23.88 -7.27
CA ASP A 194 17.00 -22.60 -7.11
C ASP A 194 15.63 -22.81 -6.46
N TYR A 195 15.44 -22.19 -5.31
CA TYR A 195 14.20 -22.16 -4.58
C TYR A 195 13.50 -20.84 -4.80
N GLN A 196 12.19 -20.89 -4.97
CA GLN A 196 11.34 -19.73 -5.20
C GLN A 196 10.12 -19.81 -4.28
N CYS A 197 9.84 -18.71 -3.57
CA CYS A 197 8.60 -18.52 -2.86
C CYS A 197 7.78 -17.45 -3.58
N VAL A 198 6.51 -17.76 -3.78
CA VAL A 198 5.53 -16.93 -4.46
C VAL A 198 4.39 -16.67 -3.49
N ILE A 199 4.08 -15.39 -3.28
CA ILE A 199 3.07 -14.96 -2.31
C ILE A 199 2.08 -14.06 -3.04
N ALA A 200 0.79 -14.37 -2.94
CA ALA A 200 -0.28 -13.65 -3.62
C ALA A 200 -1.46 -13.35 -2.69
N ASN A 201 -2.22 -12.30 -3.01
CA ASN A 201 -3.58 -12.07 -2.53
C ASN A 201 -4.42 -11.51 -3.70
N ASP A 202 -5.67 -11.12 -3.42
CA ASP A 202 -6.59 -10.60 -4.44
C ASP A 202 -6.10 -9.32 -5.15
N VAL A 203 -5.11 -8.62 -4.59
CA VAL A 203 -4.62 -7.33 -5.10
C VAL A 203 -3.33 -7.48 -5.88
N GLY A 204 -2.52 -8.50 -5.59
CA GLY A 204 -1.28 -8.69 -6.31
C GLY A 204 -0.46 -9.88 -5.84
N LYS A 205 0.74 -9.96 -6.40
CA LYS A 205 1.63 -11.11 -6.25
C LYS A 205 3.08 -10.64 -6.22
N ILE A 206 3.87 -11.26 -5.36
CA ILE A 206 5.30 -11.05 -5.27
C ILE A 206 6.04 -12.38 -5.31
N THR A 207 7.33 -12.34 -5.63
CA THR A 207 8.18 -13.52 -5.78
C THR A 207 9.57 -13.21 -5.27
N THR A 208 10.11 -14.14 -4.48
CA THR A 208 11.50 -14.11 -4.00
C THR A 208 12.18 -15.42 -4.35
N LYS A 209 13.51 -15.40 -4.54
CA LYS A 209 14.32 -16.54 -4.94
C LYS A 209 15.59 -16.65 -4.11
N ALA A 210 16.07 -17.87 -3.90
CA ALA A 210 17.36 -18.13 -3.29
C ALA A 210 17.97 -19.44 -3.81
N LEU A 211 19.29 -19.51 -3.81
CA LEU A 211 20.03 -20.73 -4.10
C LEU A 211 20.22 -21.53 -2.80
N ALA A 212 19.95 -22.83 -2.81
CA ALA A 212 20.40 -23.74 -1.77
C ALA A 212 21.57 -24.60 -2.31
N LYS A 213 22.69 -24.62 -1.58
CA LYS A 213 23.91 -25.35 -1.97
C LYS A 213 24.52 -26.10 -0.80
N LEU A 214 25.37 -27.08 -1.09
CA LEU A 214 26.13 -27.78 -0.06
C LEU A 214 27.30 -26.94 0.47
N LYS A 215 27.57 -27.04 1.77
CA LYS A 215 28.72 -26.39 2.42
C LYS A 215 30.03 -27.05 1.95
N GLY A 216 30.95 -26.25 1.42
CA GLY A 216 32.10 -26.70 0.61
C GLY A 216 33.27 -27.43 1.30
N TRP A 217 33.16 -27.90 2.55
CA TRP A 217 34.34 -28.47 3.27
C TRP A 217 34.46 -30.00 3.21
N TYR A 218 33.41 -30.76 2.84
CA TYR A 218 33.48 -32.23 2.82
C TYR A 218 34.14 -32.83 1.56
N ALA A 219 34.53 -32.00 0.58
CA ALA A 219 35.19 -32.47 -0.64
C ALA A 219 36.69 -32.80 -0.47
N LYS A 220 37.30 -32.53 0.70
CA LYS A 220 38.75 -32.76 0.94
C LYS A 220 39.09 -33.98 1.81
N SER A 221 38.13 -34.70 2.39
CA SER A 221 38.44 -35.78 3.35
C SER A 221 38.27 -37.21 2.80
N GLN A 222 38.07 -37.39 1.50
CA GLN A 222 37.92 -38.71 0.85
C GLN A 222 39.12 -39.08 -0.06
N PHE A 223 40.20 -38.30 0.01
CA PHE A 223 41.48 -38.62 -0.62
C PHE A 223 42.59 -38.59 0.43
N LYS A 224 42.62 -39.61 1.28
CA LYS A 224 43.82 -40.02 2.02
C LYS A 224 43.75 -41.50 2.34
#